data_AF-A0A8J7ZYQ2-F1
#
_entry.id   AF-A0A8J7ZYQ2-F1
#
_cell.length_a   1.000
_cell.length_b   1.000
_cell.length_c   1.000
_cell.angle_alpha   90.00
_cell.angle_beta   90.00
_cell.angle_gamma   90.00
#
_symmetry.space_group_name_H-M   'P 1'
#
loop_
_entity.id
_entity.type
_entity.pdbx_description
1 polymer ?
#
loop_
_entity_poly.entity_id
_entity_poly.type
_entity_poly.pdbx_seq_one_letter_code
_entity_poly.pdbx_strand_id
1 'polypeptide(L)'
;MTALDNRPAASSAALTGTVAVLVSLVLGLAVVDPIPVLAGFGGGLCIAAGVWALRSEARERIAGGSILIIIGAGVFCGTALLATDYWSLVVALGFPLAATLVVIDASSGLVPPADATDELSAMLDESFVVLVVGVIVTIVCAVAAAVRLPWVLVRVVTGFSLHPLVGFVTLQAGVLLALLLLDRATETLESWVPAPTATTDRALERLDLLGTNWWDIDTPLKAAVGLQLLVAFVPTAQMLFDRFLDSLPVLGSALRVVFSGPLHLPLAAGILALLAILIVERLRQWLLQWLGDDPGQSLARQTGSIVAAVGLLLGALALTAAGVTRRVAPTFTGGGHYGSATVLLLGVLISVAVLRGLITLLAELVGAEVLSRRVAGFATGSGLLFVMTLLGAERGLAPILVLVGSAAALLVWDAGAHASSIGQQLGRDAETTDSEFVHVTGTAAVLAGAILLVLFVRYVLIPVAVPTTSAGLSFSSVLALGLVLLAIAAFALALNAHEEGPHTSGDRSGSRGERTADDSD
;
A
#
# COMPACT_ATOMS: atom_id res chain seq x y z
N MET A 1 -38.02 3.75 4.41
CA MET A 1 -37.41 2.84 3.43
C MET A 1 -35.98 2.66 3.86
N THR A 2 -35.64 1.50 4.43
CA THR A 2 -34.26 1.15 4.78
C THR A 2 -33.43 1.16 3.51
N ALA A 3 -32.26 1.82 3.53
CA ALA A 3 -31.35 1.84 2.39
C ALA A 3 -31.07 0.39 1.98
N LEU A 4 -31.50 0.02 0.77
CA LEU A 4 -31.24 -1.31 0.22
C LEU A 4 -29.72 -1.47 0.13
N ASP A 5 -29.20 -2.53 0.75
CA ASP A 5 -27.78 -2.87 0.72
C ASP A 5 -27.41 -3.21 -0.73
N ASN A 6 -26.60 -2.35 -1.38
CA ASN A 6 -26.17 -2.49 -2.78
C ASN A 6 -25.19 -3.65 -3.03
N ARG A 7 -25.03 -4.55 -2.06
CA ARG A 7 -24.14 -5.71 -2.15
C ARG A 7 -24.81 -6.85 -2.93
N PRO A 8 -24.01 -7.75 -3.55
CA PRO A 8 -24.55 -8.93 -4.23
C PRO A 8 -25.35 -9.83 -3.28
N ALA A 9 -26.34 -10.55 -3.81
CA ALA A 9 -27.10 -11.56 -3.07
C ALA A 9 -26.16 -12.64 -2.49
N ALA A 10 -26.35 -12.98 -1.22
CA ALA A 10 -25.33 -13.70 -0.46
C ALA A 10 -25.05 -15.12 -0.98
N SER A 11 -26.09 -15.85 -1.41
CA SER A 11 -25.98 -17.28 -1.73
C SER A 11 -25.25 -17.53 -3.06
N SER A 12 -25.70 -16.87 -4.13
CA SER A 12 -25.08 -16.91 -5.46
C SER A 12 -23.68 -16.31 -5.46
N ALA A 13 -23.43 -15.23 -4.71
CA ALA A 13 -22.11 -14.63 -4.59
C ALA A 13 -21.11 -15.57 -3.87
N ALA A 14 -21.52 -16.22 -2.78
CA ALA A 14 -20.69 -17.19 -2.06
C ALA A 14 -20.36 -18.41 -2.93
N LEU A 15 -21.34 -18.93 -3.67
CA LEU A 15 -21.14 -20.01 -4.63
C LEU A 15 -20.15 -19.60 -5.72
N THR A 16 -20.31 -18.40 -6.28
CA THR A 16 -19.43 -17.83 -7.30
C THR A 16 -17.99 -17.69 -6.81
N GLY A 17 -17.79 -17.15 -5.60
CA GLY A 17 -16.47 -17.08 -4.95
C GLY A 17 -15.85 -18.45 -4.74
N THR A 18 -16.64 -19.43 -4.30
CA THR A 18 -16.17 -20.80 -4.06
C THR A 18 -15.75 -21.49 -5.36
N VAL A 19 -16.55 -21.36 -6.43
CA VAL A 19 -16.22 -21.89 -7.76
C VAL A 19 -14.94 -21.25 -8.29
N ALA A 20 -14.82 -19.92 -8.19
CA ALA A 20 -13.62 -19.21 -8.65
C ALA A 20 -12.37 -19.69 -7.90
N VAL A 21 -12.41 -19.82 -6.57
CA VAL A 21 -11.29 -20.32 -5.77
C VAL A 21 -10.93 -21.76 -6.13
N LEU A 22 -11.92 -22.67 -6.15
CA LEU A 22 -11.67 -24.09 -6.40
C LEU A 22 -11.11 -24.34 -7.80
N VAL A 23 -11.74 -23.75 -8.83
CA VAL A 23 -11.29 -23.95 -10.21
C VAL A 23 -9.92 -23.31 -10.42
N SER A 24 -9.72 -22.07 -9.96
CA SER A 24 -8.41 -21.41 -10.08
C SER A 24 -7.31 -22.18 -9.35
N LEU A 25 -7.62 -22.78 -8.20
CA LEU A 25 -6.67 -23.61 -7.44
C LEU A 25 -6.33 -24.90 -8.20
N VAL A 26 -7.33 -25.63 -8.67
CA VAL A 26 -7.13 -26.86 -9.45
C VAL A 26 -6.31 -26.59 -10.71
N LEU A 27 -6.62 -25.51 -11.44
CA LEU A 27 -5.90 -25.14 -12.66
C LEU A 27 -4.47 -24.67 -12.37
N GLY A 28 -4.27 -23.89 -11.30
CA GLY A 28 -2.93 -23.45 -10.89
C GLY A 28 -2.03 -24.64 -10.51
N LEU A 29 -2.55 -25.56 -9.70
CA LEU A 29 -1.83 -26.78 -9.26
C LEU A 29 -1.59 -27.77 -10.41
N ALA A 30 -2.39 -27.72 -11.47
CA ALA A 30 -2.19 -28.57 -12.65
C ALA A 30 -1.03 -28.11 -13.54
N VAL A 31 -0.55 -26.87 -13.39
CA VAL A 31 0.46 -26.26 -14.28
C VAL A 31 1.75 -25.93 -13.55
N VAL A 32 1.69 -25.54 -12.28
CA VAL A 32 2.85 -25.03 -11.51
C VAL A 32 2.98 -25.75 -10.18
N ASP A 33 4.19 -25.71 -9.61
CA ASP A 33 4.49 -26.19 -8.27
C ASP A 33 3.46 -25.71 -7.23
N PRO A 34 3.10 -26.57 -6.26
CA PRO A 34 2.03 -26.28 -5.32
C PRO A 34 2.34 -25.14 -4.37
N ILE A 35 3.61 -24.98 -3.98
CA ILE A 35 4.03 -24.00 -2.97
C ILE A 35 3.73 -22.55 -3.40
N PRO A 36 4.19 -22.05 -4.57
CA PRO A 36 3.91 -20.68 -4.99
C PRO A 36 2.41 -20.44 -5.23
N VAL A 37 1.68 -21.44 -5.74
CA VAL A 37 0.23 -21.35 -5.94
C VAL A 37 -0.50 -21.19 -4.60
N LEU A 38 -0.20 -22.05 -3.62
CA LEU A 38 -0.81 -21.99 -2.29
C LEU A 38 -0.45 -20.70 -1.55
N ALA A 39 0.79 -20.21 -1.68
CA ALA A 39 1.19 -18.92 -1.13
C ALA A 39 0.40 -17.77 -1.77
N GLY A 40 0.19 -17.80 -3.09
CA GLY A 40 -0.63 -16.81 -3.80
C GLY A 40 -2.07 -16.83 -3.33
N PHE A 41 -2.69 -18.02 -3.18
CA PHE A 41 -4.05 -18.12 -2.62
C PHE A 41 -4.12 -17.67 -1.17
N GLY A 42 -3.15 -18.04 -0.33
CA GLY A 42 -3.08 -17.60 1.06
C GLY A 42 -3.02 -16.07 1.16
N GLY A 43 -2.13 -15.44 0.40
CA GLY A 43 -2.01 -13.99 0.35
C GLY A 43 -3.28 -13.31 -0.18
N GLY A 44 -3.84 -13.83 -1.28
CA GLY A 44 -5.05 -13.29 -1.92
C GLY A 44 -6.29 -13.39 -1.04
N LEU A 45 -6.52 -14.54 -0.39
CA LEU A 45 -7.62 -14.72 0.54
C LEU A 45 -7.46 -13.87 1.80
N CYS A 46 -6.24 -13.65 2.29
CA CYS A 46 -5.98 -12.68 3.36
C CYS A 46 -6.35 -11.25 2.94
N ILE A 47 -6.01 -10.83 1.71
CA ILE A 47 -6.44 -9.53 1.17
C ILE A 47 -7.97 -9.48 1.14
N ALA A 48 -8.64 -10.48 0.59
CA ALA A 48 -10.10 -10.50 0.49
C ALA A 48 -10.81 -10.45 1.86
N ALA A 49 -10.33 -11.25 2.83
CA ALA A 49 -10.84 -11.22 4.19
C ALA A 49 -10.59 -9.85 4.87
N GLY A 50 -9.45 -9.23 4.58
CA GLY A 50 -9.12 -7.91 5.09
C GLY A 50 -10.01 -6.81 4.50
N VAL A 51 -10.29 -6.83 3.19
CA VAL A 51 -11.23 -5.90 2.54
C VAL A 51 -12.63 -6.03 3.13
N TRP A 52 -13.09 -7.26 3.37
CA TRP A 52 -14.37 -7.49 4.04
C TRP A 52 -14.39 -6.92 5.46
N ALA A 53 -13.29 -7.04 6.21
CA ALA A 53 -13.16 -6.51 7.56
C ALA A 53 -13.10 -4.96 7.61
N LEU A 54 -12.51 -4.30 6.59
CA LEU A 54 -12.49 -2.84 6.46
C LEU A 54 -13.89 -2.23 6.34
N ARG A 55 -14.89 -2.98 5.86
CA ARG A 55 -16.28 -2.50 5.71
C ARG A 55 -17.10 -2.58 7.00
N SER A 56 -16.47 -2.86 8.14
CA SER A 56 -17.12 -2.84 9.44
C SER A 56 -17.04 -1.45 10.07
N GLU A 57 -18.06 -1.07 10.84
CA GLU A 57 -18.01 0.14 11.67
C GLU A 57 -17.10 -0.02 12.90
N ALA A 58 -16.77 -1.27 13.28
CA ALA A 58 -15.94 -1.55 14.45
C ALA A 58 -14.44 -1.34 14.13
N ARG A 59 -13.82 -0.37 14.81
CA ARG A 59 -12.39 0.00 14.65
C ARG A 59 -11.43 -1.18 14.81
N GLU A 60 -11.70 -2.09 15.75
CA GLU A 60 -10.88 -3.30 15.96
C GLU A 60 -10.87 -4.21 14.73
N ARG A 61 -12.01 -4.31 14.05
CA ARG A 61 -12.16 -5.13 12.85
C ARG A 61 -11.51 -4.48 11.63
N ILE A 62 -11.60 -3.15 11.51
CA ILE A 62 -10.84 -2.38 10.51
C ILE A 62 -9.33 -2.60 10.71
N ALA A 63 -8.84 -2.51 11.95
CA ALA A 63 -7.44 -2.73 12.28
C ALA A 63 -6.97 -4.15 11.92
N GLY A 64 -7.75 -5.17 12.29
CA GLY A 64 -7.51 -6.55 11.88
C GLY A 64 -7.50 -6.71 10.36
N GLY A 65 -8.42 -6.04 9.66
CA GLY A 65 -8.49 -6.04 8.20
C GLY A 65 -7.25 -5.42 7.54
N SER A 66 -6.79 -4.29 8.07
CA SER A 66 -5.55 -3.63 7.62
C SER A 66 -4.33 -4.55 7.77
N ILE A 67 -4.20 -5.24 8.91
CA ILE A 67 -3.13 -6.22 9.14
C ILE A 67 -3.20 -7.35 8.09
N LEU A 68 -4.38 -7.91 7.86
CA LEU A 68 -4.58 -8.98 6.88
C LEU A 68 -4.25 -8.55 5.45
N ILE A 69 -4.58 -7.32 5.05
CA ILE A 69 -4.23 -6.78 3.72
C ILE A 69 -2.72 -6.63 3.59
N ILE A 70 -2.03 -6.07 4.58
CA ILE A 70 -0.58 -5.85 4.50
C ILE A 70 0.19 -7.18 4.49
N ILE A 71 -0.16 -8.11 5.37
CA ILE A 71 0.44 -9.45 5.39
C ILE A 71 0.09 -10.19 4.09
N GLY A 72 -1.18 -10.14 3.68
CA GLY A 72 -1.69 -10.78 2.47
C GLY A 72 -0.97 -10.30 1.23
N ALA A 73 -0.81 -8.98 1.06
CA ALA A 73 -0.07 -8.38 -0.05
C ALA A 73 1.40 -8.80 -0.05
N GLY A 74 2.04 -8.78 1.13
CA GLY A 74 3.43 -9.24 1.27
C GLY A 74 3.62 -10.72 0.90
N VAL A 75 2.71 -11.60 1.32
CA VAL A 75 2.73 -13.04 0.97
C VAL A 75 2.41 -13.24 -0.52
N PHE A 76 1.42 -12.52 -1.04
CA PHE A 76 0.97 -12.60 -2.42
C PHE A 76 2.09 -12.23 -3.40
N CYS A 77 2.71 -11.06 -3.23
CA CYS A 77 3.86 -10.67 -4.04
C CYS A 77 5.13 -11.46 -3.70
N GLY A 78 5.24 -11.96 -2.46
CA GLY A 78 6.30 -12.85 -2.03
C GLY A 78 6.37 -14.17 -2.80
N THR A 79 5.28 -14.57 -3.48
CA THR A 79 5.30 -15.70 -4.43
C THR A 79 6.34 -15.54 -5.55
N ALA A 80 6.71 -14.30 -5.90
CA ALA A 80 7.77 -14.02 -6.85
C ALA A 80 9.13 -14.57 -6.42
N LEU A 81 9.37 -14.74 -5.11
CA LEU A 81 10.58 -15.33 -4.58
C LEU A 81 10.58 -16.87 -4.65
N LEU A 82 9.41 -17.47 -4.86
CA LEU A 82 9.20 -18.92 -4.92
C LEU A 82 9.12 -19.43 -6.36
N ALA A 83 8.81 -18.56 -7.32
CA ALA A 83 8.72 -18.89 -8.73
C ALA A 83 10.11 -19.15 -9.33
N THR A 84 10.23 -20.22 -10.10
CA THR A 84 11.48 -20.64 -10.76
C THR A 84 11.77 -19.88 -12.05
N ASP A 85 10.71 -19.39 -12.69
CA ASP A 85 10.75 -18.71 -13.97
C ASP A 85 9.56 -17.75 -14.11
N TYR A 86 9.67 -16.81 -15.06
CA TYR A 86 8.64 -15.79 -15.31
C TYR A 86 7.23 -16.38 -15.50
N TRP A 87 7.15 -17.55 -16.12
CA TRP A 87 5.89 -18.16 -16.51
C TRP A 87 5.19 -18.88 -15.36
N SER A 88 5.97 -19.59 -14.54
CA SER A 88 5.49 -20.11 -13.25
C SER A 88 4.97 -18.98 -12.37
N LEU A 89 5.63 -17.81 -12.39
CA LEU A 89 5.20 -16.62 -11.66
C LEU A 89 3.84 -16.09 -12.16
N VAL A 90 3.69 -15.92 -13.48
CA VAL A 90 2.42 -15.44 -14.07
C VAL A 90 1.26 -16.35 -13.66
N VAL A 91 1.46 -17.67 -13.70
CA VAL A 91 0.42 -18.64 -13.33
C VAL A 91 0.16 -18.66 -11.82
N ALA A 92 1.21 -18.64 -10.99
CA ALA A 92 1.09 -18.63 -9.54
C ALA A 92 0.50 -17.33 -8.97
N LEU A 93 0.56 -16.22 -9.70
CA LEU A 93 -0.11 -14.97 -9.32
C LEU A 93 -1.48 -14.81 -9.97
N GLY A 94 -1.61 -15.16 -11.25
CA GLY A 94 -2.79 -14.87 -12.06
C GLY A 94 -4.04 -15.62 -11.60
N PHE A 95 -3.93 -16.93 -11.34
CA PHE A 95 -5.08 -17.71 -10.85
C PHE A 95 -5.53 -17.25 -9.45
N PRO A 96 -4.62 -17.06 -8.46
CA PRO A 96 -5.01 -16.47 -7.18
C PRO A 96 -5.57 -15.06 -7.29
N LEU A 97 -5.04 -14.21 -8.18
CA LEU A 97 -5.56 -12.86 -8.39
C LEU A 97 -7.00 -12.90 -8.89
N ALA A 98 -7.28 -13.75 -9.88
CA ALA A 98 -8.61 -13.94 -10.44
C ALA A 98 -9.63 -14.32 -9.35
N ALA A 99 -9.29 -15.32 -8.54
CA ALA A 99 -10.12 -15.73 -7.42
C ALA A 99 -10.29 -14.63 -6.37
N THR A 100 -9.22 -13.90 -6.04
CA THR A 100 -9.24 -12.83 -5.04
C THR A 100 -10.19 -11.71 -5.43
N LEU A 101 -10.15 -11.26 -6.68
CA LEU A 101 -11.05 -10.22 -7.20
C LEU A 101 -12.52 -10.64 -7.10
N VAL A 102 -12.82 -11.90 -7.46
CA VAL A 102 -14.17 -12.45 -7.35
C VAL A 102 -14.63 -12.53 -5.90
N VAL A 103 -13.77 -13.00 -4.99
CA VAL A 103 -14.12 -13.13 -3.56
C VAL A 103 -14.32 -11.76 -2.91
N ILE A 104 -13.53 -10.74 -3.27
CA ILE A 104 -13.73 -9.37 -2.82
C ILE A 104 -15.11 -8.85 -3.27
N ASP A 105 -15.45 -9.06 -4.55
CA ASP A 105 -16.74 -8.61 -5.09
C ASP A 105 -17.93 -9.36 -4.44
N ALA A 106 -17.80 -10.68 -4.27
CA ALA A 106 -18.82 -11.52 -3.65
C ALA A 106 -19.13 -11.17 -2.20
N SER A 107 -18.10 -10.80 -1.44
CA SER A 107 -18.21 -10.52 -0.01
C SER A 107 -18.58 -9.07 0.28
N SER A 108 -17.95 -8.14 -0.43
CA SER A 108 -17.98 -6.72 -0.12
C SER A 108 -18.47 -5.85 -1.28
N GLY A 109 -18.32 -6.29 -2.52
CA GLY A 109 -18.28 -5.42 -3.70
C GLY A 109 -16.89 -4.79 -3.83
N LEU A 110 -16.30 -4.82 -5.01
CA LEU A 110 -14.93 -4.35 -5.24
C LEU A 110 -14.87 -2.82 -5.32
N VAL A 111 -15.80 -2.21 -6.05
CA VAL A 111 -15.86 -0.76 -6.22
C VAL A 111 -17.09 -0.22 -5.46
N PRO A 112 -16.90 0.59 -4.41
CA PRO A 112 -18.01 1.15 -3.62
C PRO A 112 -18.83 2.15 -4.45
N PRO A 113 -20.08 2.47 -4.08
CA PRO A 113 -20.90 3.49 -4.75
C PRO A 113 -20.21 4.87 -4.82
N ALA A 114 -20.60 5.73 -5.77
CA ALA A 114 -19.97 7.04 -5.96
C ALA A 114 -20.08 7.96 -4.73
N ASP A 115 -21.14 7.80 -3.94
CA ASP A 115 -21.42 8.62 -2.76
C ASP A 115 -20.78 8.07 -1.47
N ALA A 116 -20.07 6.94 -1.56
CA ALA A 116 -19.45 6.26 -0.43
C ALA A 116 -17.93 6.42 -0.44
N THR A 117 -17.33 6.56 0.75
CA THR A 117 -15.87 6.56 0.90
C THR A 117 -15.30 5.21 0.51
N ASP A 118 -14.27 5.23 -0.35
CA ASP A 118 -13.51 4.04 -0.68
C ASP A 118 -12.51 3.72 0.43
N GLU A 119 -12.99 2.98 1.43
CA GLU A 119 -12.22 2.54 2.60
C GLU A 119 -10.94 1.78 2.21
N LEU A 120 -10.95 1.01 1.11
CA LEU A 120 -9.76 0.29 0.65
C LEU A 120 -8.72 1.26 0.09
N SER A 121 -9.13 2.16 -0.79
CA SER A 121 -8.22 3.17 -1.36
C SER A 121 -7.67 4.09 -0.27
N ALA A 122 -8.50 4.55 0.67
CA ALA A 122 -8.06 5.34 1.82
C ALA A 122 -7.04 4.59 2.69
N MET A 123 -7.32 3.32 3.00
CA MET A 123 -6.40 2.47 3.76
C MET A 123 -5.05 2.28 3.05
N LEU A 124 -5.06 2.05 1.73
CA LEU A 124 -3.84 1.88 0.93
C LEU A 124 -3.02 3.16 0.84
N ASP A 125 -3.68 4.32 0.67
CA ASP A 125 -3.03 5.64 0.63
C ASP A 125 -2.36 5.97 1.97
N GLU A 126 -3.09 5.82 3.08
CA GLU A 126 -2.57 6.06 4.42
C GLU A 126 -1.42 5.08 4.75
N SER A 127 -1.60 3.80 4.44
CA SER A 127 -0.57 2.77 4.68
C SER A 127 0.68 2.94 3.83
N PHE A 128 0.55 3.45 2.60
CA PHE A 128 1.69 3.75 1.73
C PHE A 128 2.62 4.77 2.40
N VAL A 129 2.06 5.85 2.96
CA VAL A 129 2.84 6.87 3.67
C VAL A 129 3.55 6.28 4.89
N VAL A 130 2.82 5.51 5.72
CA VAL A 130 3.39 4.83 6.89
C VAL A 130 4.55 3.91 6.50
N LEU A 131 4.39 3.12 5.44
CA LEU A 131 5.43 2.20 4.96
C LEU A 131 6.65 2.96 4.44
N VAL A 132 6.48 4.07 3.72
CA VAL A 132 7.59 4.94 3.30
C VAL A 132 8.37 5.45 4.51
N VAL A 133 7.67 5.95 5.54
CA VAL A 133 8.29 6.39 6.79
C VAL A 133 9.03 5.23 7.46
N GLY A 134 8.40 4.05 7.58
CA GLY A 134 9.03 2.86 8.14
C GLY A 134 10.28 2.40 7.38
N VAL A 135 10.27 2.46 6.05
CA VAL A 135 11.45 2.19 5.21
C VAL A 135 12.56 3.21 5.49
N ILE A 136 12.24 4.51 5.54
CA ILE A 136 13.23 5.55 5.85
C ILE A 136 13.84 5.32 7.24
N VAL A 137 13.02 5.04 8.25
CA VAL A 137 13.50 4.77 9.61
C VAL A 137 14.42 3.55 9.64
N THR A 138 14.04 2.44 8.98
CA THR A 138 14.92 1.25 8.93
C THR A 138 16.23 1.51 8.19
N ILE A 139 16.23 2.32 7.12
CA ILE A 139 17.45 2.75 6.43
C ILE A 139 18.35 3.55 7.38
N VAL A 140 17.79 4.53 8.09
CA VAL A 140 18.55 5.34 9.07
C VAL A 140 19.16 4.44 10.15
N CYS A 141 18.40 3.48 10.69
CA CYS A 141 18.92 2.50 11.65
C CYS A 141 20.03 1.64 11.05
N ALA A 142 19.87 1.16 9.81
CA ALA A 142 20.87 0.35 9.13
C ALA A 142 22.18 1.13 8.88
N VAL A 143 22.09 2.39 8.47
CA VAL A 143 23.24 3.28 8.27
C VAL A 143 23.91 3.59 9.61
N ALA A 144 23.14 3.93 10.65
CA ALA A 144 23.68 4.19 11.99
C ALA A 144 24.41 2.97 12.55
N ALA A 145 23.88 1.76 12.35
CA ALA A 145 24.53 0.51 12.71
C ALA A 145 25.82 0.28 11.91
N ALA A 146 25.80 0.52 10.59
CA ALA A 146 26.95 0.34 9.71
C ALA A 146 28.13 1.26 10.05
N VAL A 147 27.85 2.53 10.38
CA VAL A 147 28.87 3.51 10.78
C VAL A 147 29.27 3.37 12.25
N ARG A 148 28.65 2.45 13.00
CA ARG A 148 28.78 2.32 14.47
C ARG A 148 28.55 3.67 15.16
N LEU A 149 27.59 4.43 14.67
CA LEU A 149 27.27 5.78 15.13
C LEU A 149 27.15 5.88 16.67
N PRO A 150 26.51 4.93 17.39
CA PRO A 150 26.46 4.98 18.85
C PRO A 150 27.85 4.91 19.50
N TRP A 151 28.73 4.09 18.95
CA TRP A 151 30.11 3.93 19.45
C TRP A 151 30.98 5.16 19.12
N VAL A 152 30.78 5.74 17.93
CA VAL A 152 31.41 7.01 17.53
C VAL A 152 30.92 8.15 18.44
N LEU A 153 29.62 8.24 18.72
CA LEU A 153 29.05 9.26 19.61
C LEU A 153 29.63 9.16 21.02
N VAL A 154 29.69 7.96 21.60
CA VAL A 154 30.31 7.72 22.91
C VAL A 154 31.80 8.11 22.90
N ARG A 155 32.53 7.78 21.83
CA ARG A 155 33.95 8.10 21.71
C ARG A 155 34.21 9.59 21.47
N VAL A 156 33.32 10.26 20.74
CA VAL A 156 33.32 11.73 20.59
C VAL A 156 33.07 12.37 21.95
N VAL A 157 32.02 11.95 22.66
CA VAL A 157 31.66 12.48 23.99
C VAL A 157 32.76 12.27 25.03
N THR A 158 33.51 11.17 24.96
CA THR A 158 34.57 10.82 25.93
C THR A 158 35.99 11.21 25.51
N GLY A 159 36.22 11.53 24.23
CA GLY A 159 37.56 11.71 23.66
C GLY A 159 37.79 13.03 22.91
N PHE A 160 36.78 13.90 22.77
CA PHE A 160 36.97 15.21 22.15
C PHE A 160 37.81 16.13 23.04
N SER A 161 39.05 16.40 22.63
CA SER A 161 39.87 17.47 23.20
C SER A 161 39.97 18.57 22.15
N LEU A 162 39.17 19.63 22.29
CA LEU A 162 39.28 20.81 21.42
C LEU A 162 40.50 21.64 21.84
N HIS A 163 41.13 22.31 20.88
CA HIS A 163 42.08 23.37 21.20
C HIS A 163 41.38 24.42 22.10
N PRO A 164 41.99 24.91 23.20
CA PRO A 164 41.32 25.80 24.15
C PRO A 164 40.64 27.03 23.52
N LEU A 165 41.24 27.62 22.49
CA LEU A 165 40.65 28.73 21.72
C LEU A 165 39.37 28.31 20.97
N VAL A 166 39.41 27.15 20.31
CA VAL A 166 38.25 26.60 19.59
C VAL A 166 37.15 26.25 20.59
N GLY A 167 37.52 25.60 21.69
CA GLY A 167 36.62 25.24 22.78
C GLY A 167 35.96 26.45 23.45
N PHE A 168 36.69 27.53 23.66
CA PHE A 168 36.15 28.78 24.19
C PHE A 168 35.07 29.36 23.25
N VAL A 169 35.38 29.49 21.97
CA VAL A 169 34.46 30.08 20.99
C VAL A 169 33.26 29.17 20.72
N THR A 170 33.44 27.85 20.67
CA THR A 170 32.32 26.92 20.51
C THR A 170 31.44 26.84 21.76
N LEU A 171 31.97 27.03 22.97
CA LEU A 171 31.14 27.21 24.17
C LEU A 171 30.30 28.48 24.08
N GLN A 172 30.88 29.61 23.66
CA GLN A 172 30.13 30.86 23.49
C GLN A 172 29.00 30.71 22.46
N ALA A 173 29.32 30.14 21.29
CA ALA A 173 28.33 29.88 20.26
C ALA A 173 27.27 28.86 20.71
N GLY A 174 27.66 27.81 21.43
CA GLY A 174 26.76 26.80 21.96
C GLY A 174 25.83 27.33 23.05
N VAL A 175 26.33 28.18 23.97
CA VAL A 175 25.50 28.85 24.98
C VAL A 175 24.51 29.78 24.29
N LEU A 176 24.94 30.60 23.33
CA LEU A 176 24.02 31.43 22.54
C LEU A 176 22.95 30.59 21.85
N LEU A 177 23.34 29.49 21.19
CA LEU A 177 22.39 28.57 20.57
C LEU A 177 21.41 27.98 21.58
N ALA A 178 21.88 27.59 22.77
CA ALA A 178 21.02 27.07 23.83
C ALA A 178 20.01 28.12 24.30
N LEU A 179 20.41 29.38 24.50
CA LEU A 179 19.49 30.46 24.91
C LEU A 179 18.45 30.78 23.82
N LEU A 180 18.85 30.75 22.54
CA LEU A 180 17.93 30.94 21.39
C LEU A 180 16.92 29.78 21.28
N LEU A 181 17.36 28.55 21.53
CA LEU A 181 16.49 27.38 21.51
C LEU A 181 15.59 27.32 22.75
N LEU A 182 16.05 27.83 23.89
CA LEU A 182 15.34 27.82 25.16
C LEU A 182 14.05 28.63 25.09
N ASP A 183 14.09 29.80 24.46
CA ASP A 183 12.92 30.67 24.20
C ASP A 183 11.79 29.87 23.52
N ARG A 184 12.07 29.34 22.33
CA ARG A 184 11.10 28.52 21.57
C ARG A 184 10.68 27.24 22.27
N ALA A 185 11.59 26.58 22.98
CA ALA A 185 11.28 25.35 23.69
C ALA A 185 10.36 25.62 24.90
N THR A 186 10.47 26.78 25.54
CA THR A 186 9.64 27.19 26.67
C THR A 186 8.20 27.47 26.20
N GLU A 187 8.02 28.22 25.11
CA GLU A 187 6.70 28.41 24.47
C GLU A 187 6.05 27.06 24.10
N THR A 188 6.86 26.15 23.56
CA THR A 188 6.43 24.81 23.19
C THR A 188 5.98 24.00 24.41
N LEU A 189 6.77 24.01 25.49
CA LEU A 189 6.45 23.31 26.73
C LEU A 189 5.18 23.85 27.40
N GLU A 190 4.96 25.16 27.36
CA GLU A 190 3.73 25.77 27.88
C GLU A 190 2.49 25.22 27.17
N SER A 191 2.56 25.06 25.85
CA SER A 191 1.46 24.48 25.05
C SER A 191 1.15 23.00 25.36
N TRP A 192 2.06 22.29 26.05
CA TRP A 192 1.90 20.88 26.41
C TRP A 192 1.23 20.67 27.75
N VAL A 193 1.09 21.72 28.58
CA VAL A 193 0.60 21.60 29.96
C VAL A 193 -0.90 21.92 30.01
N PRO A 194 -1.79 20.90 30.10
CA PRO A 194 -3.24 21.11 30.08
C PRO A 194 -3.81 21.76 31.36
N ALA A 195 -3.05 21.79 32.45
CA ALA A 195 -3.41 22.47 33.70
C ALA A 195 -2.12 22.94 34.41
N PRO A 196 -1.70 24.19 34.18
CA PRO A 196 -0.49 24.72 34.80
C PRO A 196 -0.62 24.73 36.32
N THR A 197 0.37 24.16 37.00
CA THR A 197 0.47 24.29 38.46
C THR A 197 1.34 25.50 38.79
N ALA A 198 1.13 26.15 39.93
CA ALA A 198 1.94 27.30 40.35
C ALA A 198 3.45 27.01 40.42
N THR A 199 3.85 25.74 40.52
CA THR A 199 5.25 25.30 40.43
C THR A 199 5.75 25.19 38.98
N THR A 200 4.90 24.77 38.04
CA THR A 200 5.23 24.70 36.61
C THR A 200 5.35 26.09 36.01
N ASP A 201 4.43 27.00 36.34
CA ASP A 201 4.44 28.38 35.84
C ASP A 201 5.69 29.13 36.28
N ARG A 202 6.05 29.04 37.56
CA ARG A 202 7.29 29.65 38.07
C ARG A 202 8.55 29.06 37.44
N ALA A 203 8.52 27.81 37.01
CA ALA A 203 9.66 27.18 36.35
C ALA A 203 9.77 27.67 34.90
N LEU A 204 8.65 27.73 34.16
CA LEU A 204 8.59 28.26 32.80
C LEU A 204 8.94 29.75 32.75
N GLU A 205 8.41 30.57 33.67
CA GLU A 205 8.73 32.00 33.79
C GLU A 205 10.23 32.24 34.02
N ARG A 206 10.89 31.39 34.82
CA ARG A 206 12.35 31.45 35.02
C ARG A 206 13.16 31.05 33.79
N LEU A 207 12.64 30.13 32.98
CA LEU A 207 13.31 29.70 31.74
C LEU A 207 13.11 30.74 30.63
N ASP A 208 11.94 31.37 30.57
CA ASP A 208 11.62 32.47 29.66
C ASP A 208 12.52 33.69 29.93
N LEU A 209 12.74 34.03 31.20
CA LEU A 209 13.70 35.07 31.61
C LEU A 209 15.16 34.79 31.20
N LEU A 210 15.50 33.53 30.92
CA LEU A 210 16.82 33.13 30.44
C LEU A 210 16.86 33.01 28.91
N GLY A 211 15.72 32.80 28.26
CA GLY A 211 15.60 32.79 26.80
C GLY A 211 15.99 34.14 26.20
N THR A 212 16.54 34.12 24.99
CA THR A 212 16.83 35.36 24.26
C THR A 212 16.41 35.20 22.82
N ASN A 213 15.81 36.24 22.25
CA ASN A 213 15.46 36.25 20.84
C ASN A 213 16.65 36.69 20.00
N TRP A 214 16.78 36.10 18.80
CA TRP A 214 17.87 36.45 17.88
C TRP A 214 17.89 37.96 17.57
N TRP A 215 16.73 38.60 17.55
CA TRP A 215 16.58 40.01 17.24
C TRP A 215 17.00 40.95 18.38
N ASP A 216 16.96 40.48 19.62
CA ASP A 216 17.31 41.26 20.81
C ASP A 216 18.82 41.30 21.08
N ILE A 217 19.57 40.42 20.42
CA ILE A 217 21.02 40.40 20.51
C ILE A 217 21.59 41.55 19.67
N ASP A 218 22.34 42.44 20.31
CA ASP A 218 23.06 43.54 19.67
C ASP A 218 23.92 43.07 18.48
N THR A 219 23.76 43.75 17.33
CA THR A 219 24.57 43.54 16.12
C THR A 219 26.09 43.48 16.35
N PRO A 220 26.71 44.33 17.20
CA PRO A 220 28.14 44.21 17.49
C PRO A 220 28.50 42.89 18.19
N LEU A 221 27.65 42.34 19.05
CA LEU A 221 27.90 41.07 19.72
C LEU A 221 27.83 39.90 18.72
N LYS A 222 26.88 39.92 17.79
CA LYS A 222 26.78 38.95 16.68
C LYS A 222 28.04 38.97 15.81
N ALA A 223 28.50 40.16 15.44
CA ALA A 223 29.70 40.34 14.63
C ALA A 223 30.96 39.87 15.37
N ALA A 224 31.07 40.14 16.67
CA ALA A 224 32.18 39.70 17.50
C ALA A 224 32.25 38.17 17.62
N VAL A 225 31.12 37.51 17.89
CA VAL A 225 31.06 36.04 17.96
C VAL A 225 31.35 35.40 16.61
N GLY A 226 30.79 35.94 15.51
CA GLY A 226 31.07 35.46 14.15
C GLY A 226 32.53 35.61 13.75
N LEU A 227 33.16 36.75 14.10
CA LEU A 227 34.58 36.99 13.88
C LEU A 227 35.45 36.05 14.71
N GLN A 228 35.11 35.84 15.99
CA GLN A 228 35.79 34.89 16.87
C GLN A 228 35.70 33.47 16.31
N LEU A 229 34.56 33.07 15.75
CA LEU A 229 34.37 31.77 15.11
C LEU A 229 35.26 31.59 13.88
N LEU A 230 35.46 32.65 13.09
CA LEU A 230 36.35 32.63 11.93
C LEU A 230 37.83 32.58 12.35
N VAL A 231 38.20 33.32 13.40
CA VAL A 231 39.58 33.44 13.90
C VAL A 231 40.01 32.22 14.72
N ALA A 232 39.10 31.53 15.41
CA ALA A 232 39.41 30.41 16.29
C ALA A 232 40.10 29.22 15.58
N PHE A 233 39.86 29.06 14.28
CA PHE A 233 40.46 28.01 13.45
C PHE A 233 41.79 28.42 12.80
N VAL A 234 42.25 29.66 13.00
CA VAL A 234 43.52 30.15 12.47
C VAL A 234 44.68 29.67 13.35
N PRO A 235 45.67 28.92 12.82
CA PRO A 235 46.77 28.38 13.63
C PRO A 235 47.57 29.45 14.39
N THR A 236 47.76 30.62 13.77
CA THR A 236 48.45 31.76 14.40
C THR A 236 47.68 32.27 15.63
N ALA A 237 46.35 32.32 15.57
CA ALA A 237 45.53 32.75 16.70
C ALA A 237 45.54 31.71 17.83
N GLN A 238 45.52 30.42 17.49
CA GLN A 238 45.65 29.32 18.44
C GLN A 238 46.99 29.39 19.20
N MET A 239 48.09 29.60 18.48
CA MET A 239 49.43 29.76 19.06
C MET A 239 49.54 30.97 19.99
N LEU A 240 48.93 32.11 19.62
CA LEU A 240 48.90 33.30 20.47
C LEU A 240 48.07 33.08 21.73
N PHE A 241 46.95 32.36 21.61
CA PHE A 241 46.10 32.01 22.75
C PHE A 241 46.80 31.05 23.72
N ASP A 242 47.57 30.08 23.21
CA ASP A 242 48.40 29.22 24.06
C ASP A 242 49.42 30.03 24.85
N ARG A 243 50.14 30.95 24.20
CA ARG A 243 51.09 31.84 24.89
C ARG A 243 50.42 32.70 25.97
N PHE A 244 49.20 33.16 25.71
CA PHE A 244 48.39 33.88 26.69
C PHE A 244 48.04 33.00 27.89
N LEU A 245 47.56 31.78 27.67
CA LEU A 245 47.28 30.84 28.76
C LEU A 245 48.55 30.47 29.55
N ASP A 246 49.70 30.36 28.89
CA ASP A 246 50.98 30.07 29.54
C ASP A 246 51.49 31.20 30.43
N SER A 247 51.06 32.44 30.18
CA SER A 247 51.34 33.60 31.04
C SER A 247 50.51 33.64 32.33
N LEU A 248 49.54 32.73 32.49
CA LEU A 248 48.64 32.63 33.64
C LEU A 248 48.98 31.38 34.47
N PRO A 249 49.82 31.50 35.53
CA PRO A 249 50.46 30.35 36.20
C PRO A 249 49.51 29.37 36.92
N VAL A 250 48.27 29.78 37.20
CA VAL A 250 47.23 28.91 37.82
C VAL A 250 45.94 28.91 37.00
N LEU A 251 45.52 30.10 36.52
CA LEU A 251 44.33 30.22 35.68
C LEU A 251 44.48 29.54 34.32
N GLY A 252 45.68 29.54 33.72
CA GLY A 252 45.91 28.98 32.39
C GLY A 252 45.57 27.50 32.33
N SER A 253 46.07 26.71 33.30
CA SER A 253 45.80 25.28 33.39
C SER A 253 44.31 24.97 33.62
N ALA A 254 43.66 25.74 34.50
CA ALA A 254 42.23 25.60 34.77
C ALA A 254 41.37 25.94 33.53
N LEU A 255 41.68 27.05 32.84
CA LEU A 255 40.98 27.47 31.62
C LEU A 255 41.19 26.48 30.47
N ARG A 256 42.41 25.92 30.33
CA ARG A 256 42.68 24.85 29.34
C ARG A 256 41.72 23.68 29.56
N VAL A 257 41.61 23.17 30.78
CA VAL A 257 40.71 22.04 31.11
C VAL A 257 39.25 22.41 30.87
N VAL A 258 38.81 23.58 31.36
CA VAL A 258 37.41 24.05 31.26
C VAL A 258 36.98 24.22 29.80
N PHE A 259 37.81 24.84 28.96
CA PHE A 259 37.50 25.07 27.55
C PHE A 259 37.69 23.84 26.68
N SER A 260 38.58 22.92 27.03
CA SER A 260 38.84 21.73 26.22
C SER A 260 37.87 20.56 26.48
N GLY A 261 37.08 20.58 27.56
CA GLY A 261 36.38 19.37 28.02
C GLY A 261 35.01 19.55 28.68
N PRO A 262 34.94 19.67 30.02
CA PRO A 262 33.78 19.24 30.81
C PRO A 262 32.53 20.08 30.61
N LEU A 263 32.64 21.32 30.13
CA LEU A 263 31.47 22.18 29.88
C LEU A 263 30.75 21.88 28.57
N HIS A 264 31.45 21.30 27.57
CA HIS A 264 30.84 20.99 26.27
C HIS A 264 29.79 19.89 26.37
N LEU A 265 29.99 18.92 27.27
CA LEU A 265 29.11 17.77 27.44
C LEU A 265 27.72 18.16 27.99
N PRO A 266 27.59 18.85 29.15
CA PRO A 266 26.29 19.28 29.64
C PRO A 266 25.63 20.31 28.70
N LEU A 267 26.41 21.17 28.05
CA LEU A 267 25.89 22.11 27.06
C LEU A 267 25.31 21.39 25.83
N ALA A 268 26.05 20.43 25.27
CA ALA A 268 25.57 19.62 24.15
C ALA A 268 24.34 18.79 24.53
N ALA A 269 24.32 18.21 25.74
CA ALA A 269 23.15 17.50 26.26
C ALA A 269 21.93 18.42 26.40
N GLY A 270 22.12 19.65 26.90
CA GLY A 270 21.07 20.67 26.98
C GLY A 270 20.54 21.07 25.61
N ILE A 271 21.42 21.38 24.66
CA ILE A 271 21.04 21.70 23.27
C ILE A 271 20.28 20.54 22.62
N LEU A 272 20.72 19.31 22.81
CA LEU A 272 20.03 18.12 22.31
C LEU A 272 18.64 17.96 22.93
N ALA A 273 18.50 18.22 24.23
CA ALA A 273 17.20 18.20 24.90
C ALA A 273 16.25 19.27 24.34
N LEU A 274 16.75 20.51 24.14
CA LEU A 274 15.96 21.60 23.55
C LEU A 274 15.55 21.30 22.10
N LEU A 275 16.47 20.80 21.28
CA LEU A 275 16.16 20.36 19.91
C LEU A 275 15.14 19.22 19.92
N ALA A 276 15.27 18.26 20.83
CA ALA A 276 14.33 17.15 20.96
C ALA A 276 12.91 17.66 21.27
N ILE A 277 12.76 18.65 22.15
CA ILE A 277 11.45 19.27 22.45
C ILE A 277 10.82 19.84 21.17
N LEU A 278 11.57 20.66 20.41
CA LEU A 278 11.08 21.26 19.18
C LEU A 278 10.74 20.23 18.10
N ILE A 279 11.56 19.18 17.98
CA ILE A 279 11.31 18.06 17.05
C ILE A 279 10.03 17.33 17.46
N VAL A 280 9.83 17.06 18.75
CA VAL A 280 8.64 16.39 19.27
C VAL A 280 7.39 17.22 19.03
N GLU A 281 7.43 18.54 19.19
CA GLU A 281 6.29 19.40 18.88
C GLU A 281 5.99 19.43 17.39
N ARG A 282 7.02 19.54 16.55
CA ARG A 282 6.83 19.50 15.10
C ARG A 282 6.22 18.17 14.66
N LEU A 283 6.66 17.07 15.29
CA LEU A 283 6.11 15.74 15.06
C LEU A 283 4.66 15.65 15.56
N ARG A 284 4.34 16.21 16.72
CA ARG A 284 2.97 16.26 17.27
C ARG A 284 2.04 17.02 16.32
N GLN A 285 2.42 18.21 15.87
CA GLN A 285 1.63 19.00 14.92
C GLN A 285 1.41 18.27 13.61
N TRP A 286 2.47 17.66 13.08
CA TRP A 286 2.40 16.85 11.87
C TRP A 286 1.48 15.64 12.06
N LEU A 287 1.58 14.92 13.18
CA LEU A 287 0.69 13.81 13.54
C LEU A 287 -0.77 14.26 13.64
N LEU A 288 -1.04 15.38 14.34
CA LEU A 288 -2.40 15.90 14.47
C LEU A 288 -3.00 16.30 13.12
N GLN A 289 -2.22 16.90 12.23
CA GLN A 289 -2.65 17.21 10.86
C GLN A 289 -2.85 15.94 10.03
N TRP A 290 -2.02 14.92 10.24
CA TRP A 290 -2.04 13.71 9.45
C TRP A 290 -3.17 12.74 9.84
N LEU A 291 -3.47 12.61 11.14
CA LEU A 291 -4.55 11.74 11.62
C LEU A 291 -5.96 12.29 11.31
N GLY A 292 -6.07 13.58 10.97
CA GLY A 292 -7.32 14.20 10.56
C GLY A 292 -8.40 14.25 11.65
N ASP A 293 -9.66 14.33 11.22
CA ASP A 293 -10.81 14.57 12.09
C ASP A 293 -11.26 13.33 12.90
N ASP A 294 -11.01 12.11 12.41
CA ASP A 294 -11.20 10.86 13.17
C ASP A 294 -9.87 10.08 13.32
N PRO A 295 -9.05 10.41 14.34
CA PRO A 295 -7.76 9.77 14.55
C PRO A 295 -7.89 8.26 14.83
N GLY A 296 -9.03 7.83 15.41
CA GLY A 296 -9.25 6.42 15.72
C GLY A 296 -9.43 5.57 14.47
N GLN A 297 -10.13 6.09 13.46
CA GLN A 297 -10.33 5.39 12.20
C GLN A 297 -9.05 5.38 11.35
N SER A 298 -8.34 6.50 11.28
CA SER A 298 -7.06 6.58 10.55
C SER A 298 -6.02 5.61 11.13
N LEU A 299 -5.86 5.56 12.46
CA LEU A 299 -4.98 4.60 13.12
C LEU A 299 -5.39 3.14 12.85
N ALA A 300 -6.69 2.84 12.82
CA ALA A 300 -7.17 1.50 12.47
C ALA A 300 -6.76 1.12 11.04
N ARG A 301 -6.93 2.02 10.06
CA ARG A 301 -6.49 1.80 8.68
C ARG A 301 -4.98 1.64 8.56
N GLN A 302 -4.19 2.37 9.35
CA GLN A 302 -2.73 2.32 9.35
C GLN A 302 -2.13 1.16 10.17
N THR A 303 -2.94 0.45 10.96
CA THR A 303 -2.44 -0.55 11.91
C THR A 303 -1.57 -1.61 11.24
N GLY A 304 -1.97 -2.12 10.07
CA GLY A 304 -1.19 -3.14 9.35
C GLY A 304 0.22 -2.69 8.97
N SER A 305 0.36 -1.46 8.46
CA SER A 305 1.66 -0.90 8.06
C SER A 305 2.53 -0.54 9.27
N ILE A 306 1.93 -0.04 10.36
CA ILE A 306 2.61 0.19 11.64
C ILE A 306 3.14 -1.12 12.22
N VAL A 307 2.29 -2.15 12.31
CA VAL A 307 2.66 -3.47 12.84
C VAL A 307 3.77 -4.11 12.01
N ALA A 308 3.70 -4.02 10.68
CA ALA A 308 4.75 -4.52 9.79
C ALA A 308 6.09 -3.78 10.01
N ALA A 309 6.07 -2.44 10.04
CA ALA A 309 7.27 -1.63 10.24
C ALA A 309 7.91 -1.86 11.61
N VAL A 310 7.12 -1.76 12.69
CA VAL A 310 7.60 -1.94 14.06
C VAL A 310 8.03 -3.38 14.29
N GLY A 311 7.24 -4.37 13.83
CA GLY A 311 7.56 -5.79 13.99
C GLY A 311 8.87 -6.18 13.32
N LEU A 312 9.12 -5.72 12.08
CA LEU A 312 10.36 -5.99 11.36
C LEU A 312 11.56 -5.27 12.00
N LEU A 313 11.39 -4.03 12.48
CA LEU A 313 12.46 -3.28 13.13
C LEU A 313 12.82 -3.88 14.51
N LEU A 314 11.83 -4.27 15.32
CA LEU A 314 12.05 -4.97 16.59
C LEU A 314 12.67 -6.35 16.37
N GLY A 315 12.22 -7.09 15.36
CA GLY A 315 12.81 -8.38 14.98
C GLY A 315 14.28 -8.22 14.59
N ALA A 316 14.61 -7.20 13.78
CA ALA A 316 15.99 -6.88 13.44
C ALA A 316 16.84 -6.52 14.66
N LEU A 317 16.29 -5.71 15.59
CA LEU A 317 16.97 -5.38 16.85
C LEU A 317 17.25 -6.63 17.69
N ALA A 318 16.26 -7.49 17.88
CA ALA A 318 16.39 -8.71 18.69
C ALA A 318 17.40 -9.69 18.09
N LEU A 319 17.35 -9.92 16.78
CA LEU A 319 18.33 -10.79 16.09
C LEU A 319 19.75 -10.22 16.12
N THR A 320 19.88 -8.89 16.07
CA THR A 320 21.18 -8.21 16.21
C THR A 320 21.72 -8.34 17.63
N ALA A 321 20.88 -8.15 18.64
CA ALA A 321 21.25 -8.32 20.04
C ALA A 321 21.63 -9.78 20.37
N ALA A 322 20.99 -10.75 19.72
CA ALA A 322 21.31 -12.17 19.86
C ALA A 322 22.60 -12.60 19.13
N GLY A 323 23.27 -11.68 18.41
CA GLY A 323 24.52 -11.99 17.69
C GLY A 323 24.35 -12.89 16.48
N VAL A 324 23.11 -13.11 16.02
CA VAL A 324 22.85 -13.80 14.74
C VAL A 324 23.46 -12.92 13.65
N THR A 325 24.21 -13.49 12.72
CA THR A 325 24.76 -12.70 11.59
C THR A 325 24.23 -13.26 10.29
N ARG A 326 23.68 -12.37 9.44
CA ARG A 326 23.28 -12.69 8.08
C ARG A 326 23.92 -11.70 7.14
N ARG A 327 24.61 -12.18 6.10
CA ARG A 327 25.09 -11.32 5.02
C ARG A 327 23.91 -10.94 4.14
N VAL A 328 23.34 -9.77 4.37
CA VAL A 328 22.47 -9.09 3.40
C VAL A 328 23.41 -8.48 2.34
N ALA A 329 22.95 -8.38 1.09
CA ALA A 329 23.66 -7.97 -0.13
C ALA A 329 24.94 -7.12 0.05
N PRO A 330 25.97 -7.26 -0.81
CA PRO A 330 27.31 -6.66 -0.62
C PRO A 330 27.33 -5.17 -0.26
N THR A 331 26.34 -4.40 -0.74
CA THR A 331 26.13 -2.96 -0.44
C THR A 331 25.84 -2.66 1.04
N PHE A 332 25.34 -3.62 1.82
CA PHE A 332 24.92 -3.45 3.23
C PHE A 332 25.76 -4.28 4.20
N THR A 333 27.00 -4.62 3.84
CA THR A 333 27.90 -5.48 4.63
C THR A 333 28.16 -4.99 6.07
N GLY A 334 27.84 -3.73 6.41
CA GLY A 334 27.84 -3.21 7.78
C GLY A 334 26.46 -3.06 8.47
N GLY A 335 25.34 -3.18 7.75
CA GLY A 335 23.99 -2.84 8.26
C GLY A 335 23.27 -3.94 9.06
N GLY A 336 23.78 -5.17 9.06
CA GLY A 336 23.22 -6.29 9.84
C GLY A 336 21.75 -6.62 9.48
N HIS A 337 20.95 -7.01 10.47
CA HIS A 337 19.54 -7.39 10.28
C HIS A 337 18.62 -6.21 9.96
N TYR A 338 19.04 -4.98 10.22
CA TYR A 338 18.30 -3.79 9.79
C TYR A 338 18.22 -3.72 8.26
N GLY A 339 19.29 -4.13 7.56
CA GLY A 339 19.27 -4.23 6.10
C GLY A 339 18.23 -5.24 5.58
N SER A 340 18.06 -6.39 6.23
CA SER A 340 17.01 -7.35 5.86
C SER A 340 15.60 -6.83 6.16
N ALA A 341 15.41 -6.13 7.29
CA ALA A 341 14.14 -5.49 7.60
C ALA A 341 13.78 -4.43 6.54
N THR A 342 14.76 -3.63 6.10
CA THR A 342 14.57 -2.68 4.99
C THR A 342 14.15 -3.38 3.70
N VAL A 343 14.81 -4.46 3.30
CA VAL A 343 14.44 -5.21 2.07
C VAL A 343 13.03 -5.78 2.17
N LEU A 344 12.67 -6.37 3.32
CA LEU A 344 11.32 -6.90 3.53
C LEU A 344 10.26 -5.81 3.50
N LEU A 345 10.50 -4.68 4.19
CA LEU A 345 9.58 -3.53 4.15
C LEU A 345 9.46 -2.92 2.76
N LEU A 346 10.56 -2.86 2.00
CA LEU A 346 10.51 -2.41 0.61
C LEU A 346 9.67 -3.36 -0.25
N GLY A 347 9.79 -4.67 -0.03
CA GLY A 347 8.92 -5.67 -0.68
C GLY A 347 7.45 -5.45 -0.35
N VAL A 348 7.12 -5.23 0.93
CA VAL A 348 5.75 -4.91 1.37
C VAL A 348 5.26 -3.59 0.75
N LEU A 349 6.09 -2.55 0.72
CA LEU A 349 5.77 -1.26 0.10
C LEU A 349 5.47 -1.41 -1.40
N ILE A 350 6.28 -2.18 -2.14
CA ILE A 350 6.04 -2.48 -3.56
C ILE A 350 4.73 -3.25 -3.71
N SER A 351 4.46 -4.21 -2.83
CA SER A 351 3.22 -5.01 -2.86
C SER A 351 1.98 -4.13 -2.70
N VAL A 352 2.01 -3.21 -1.73
CA VAL A 352 0.95 -2.23 -1.49
C VAL A 352 0.82 -1.26 -2.67
N ALA A 353 1.93 -0.80 -3.24
CA ALA A 353 1.92 0.09 -4.41
C ALA A 353 1.30 -0.60 -5.64
N VAL A 354 1.59 -1.88 -5.87
CA VAL A 354 0.99 -2.68 -6.95
C VAL A 354 -0.51 -2.86 -6.70
N LEU A 355 -0.91 -3.22 -5.48
CA LEU A 355 -2.33 -3.38 -5.13
C LEU A 355 -3.08 -2.06 -5.31
N ARG A 356 -2.52 -0.94 -4.84
CA ARG A 356 -3.05 0.40 -5.06
C ARG A 356 -3.22 0.71 -6.55
N GLY A 357 -2.18 0.49 -7.36
CA GLY A 357 -2.24 0.70 -8.81
C GLY A 357 -3.30 -0.14 -9.50
N LEU A 358 -3.50 -1.39 -9.06
CA LEU A 358 -4.57 -2.25 -9.57
C LEU A 358 -5.96 -1.70 -9.23
N ILE A 359 -6.18 -1.26 -7.98
CA ILE A 359 -7.46 -0.68 -7.57
C ILE A 359 -7.74 0.63 -8.31
N THR A 360 -6.73 1.50 -8.48
CA THR A 360 -6.85 2.74 -9.26
C THR A 360 -7.21 2.43 -10.71
N LEU A 361 -6.53 1.48 -11.36
CA LEU A 361 -6.84 1.06 -12.72
C LEU A 361 -8.29 0.57 -12.87
N LEU A 362 -8.77 -0.21 -11.91
CA LEU A 362 -10.15 -0.69 -11.91
C LEU A 362 -11.17 0.43 -11.70
N ALA A 363 -10.86 1.37 -10.80
CA ALA A 363 -11.69 2.55 -10.59
C ALA A 363 -11.76 3.43 -11.84
N GLU A 364 -10.65 3.58 -12.58
CA GLU A 364 -10.60 4.30 -13.85
C GLU A 364 -11.42 3.60 -14.95
N LEU A 365 -11.31 2.27 -15.07
CA LEU A 365 -12.11 1.49 -16.04
C LEU A 365 -13.62 1.59 -15.75
N VAL A 366 -13.99 1.63 -14.47
CA VAL A 366 -15.39 1.88 -14.05
C VAL A 366 -15.80 3.32 -14.34
N GLY A 367 -14.91 4.29 -14.09
CA GLY A 367 -15.16 5.71 -14.36
C GLY A 367 -15.29 6.04 -15.85
N ALA A 368 -14.60 5.28 -16.70
CA ALA A 368 -14.68 5.36 -18.16
C ALA A 368 -15.86 4.57 -18.76
N GLU A 369 -16.77 4.06 -17.91
CA GLU A 369 -17.95 3.26 -18.31
C GLU A 369 -17.64 1.97 -19.08
N VAL A 370 -16.38 1.51 -19.05
CA VAL A 370 -15.97 0.24 -19.67
C VAL A 370 -16.45 -0.95 -18.84
N LEU A 371 -16.48 -0.79 -17.51
CA LEU A 371 -16.94 -1.80 -16.57
C LEU A 371 -18.10 -1.25 -15.73
N SER A 372 -19.16 -2.05 -15.59
CA SER A 372 -20.18 -1.76 -14.59
C SER A 372 -19.56 -1.87 -13.19
N ARG A 373 -19.67 -0.80 -12.40
CA ARG A 373 -19.23 -0.74 -10.99
C ARG A 373 -19.70 -1.94 -10.16
N ARG A 374 -20.89 -2.45 -10.48
CA ARG A 374 -21.61 -3.49 -9.73
C ARG A 374 -21.07 -4.90 -9.93
N VAL A 375 -20.37 -5.12 -11.04
CA VAL A 375 -19.90 -6.45 -11.47
C VAL A 375 -18.39 -6.41 -11.70
N ALA A 376 -17.70 -5.37 -11.24
CA ALA A 376 -16.33 -5.07 -11.64
C ALA A 376 -15.35 -6.18 -11.23
N GLY A 377 -15.48 -6.73 -10.03
CA GLY A 377 -14.62 -7.81 -9.56
C GLY A 377 -14.98 -9.16 -10.17
N PHE A 378 -16.28 -9.45 -10.36
CA PHE A 378 -16.74 -10.62 -11.11
C PHE A 378 -16.29 -10.59 -12.58
N ALA A 379 -16.39 -9.46 -13.28
CA ALA A 379 -15.91 -9.30 -14.67
C ALA A 379 -14.41 -9.47 -14.78
N THR A 380 -13.66 -8.72 -13.95
CA THR A 380 -12.20 -8.72 -14.03
C THR A 380 -11.65 -10.08 -13.62
N GLY A 381 -12.17 -10.68 -12.56
CA GLY A 381 -11.72 -11.99 -12.10
C GLY A 381 -12.12 -13.13 -13.03
N SER A 382 -13.33 -13.13 -13.60
CA SER A 382 -13.71 -14.11 -14.63
C SER A 382 -12.88 -13.96 -15.91
N GLY A 383 -12.67 -12.72 -16.39
CA GLY A 383 -11.84 -12.45 -17.56
C GLY A 383 -10.39 -12.89 -17.33
N LEU A 384 -9.83 -12.60 -16.15
CA LEU A 384 -8.51 -13.06 -15.78
C LEU A 384 -8.43 -14.59 -15.66
N LEU A 385 -9.43 -15.25 -15.05
CA LEU A 385 -9.52 -16.72 -15.00
C LEU A 385 -9.52 -17.33 -16.41
N PHE A 386 -10.28 -16.75 -17.34
CA PHE A 386 -10.33 -17.19 -18.73
C PHE A 386 -8.96 -17.05 -19.42
N VAL A 387 -8.33 -15.88 -19.30
CA VAL A 387 -6.98 -15.62 -19.87
C VAL A 387 -5.94 -16.56 -19.28
N MET A 388 -5.95 -16.76 -17.95
CA MET A 388 -5.03 -17.64 -17.26
C MET A 388 -5.23 -19.11 -17.63
N THR A 389 -6.47 -19.54 -17.86
CA THR A 389 -6.78 -20.88 -18.38
C THR A 389 -6.18 -21.08 -19.76
N LEU A 390 -6.28 -20.07 -20.64
CA LEU A 390 -5.72 -20.10 -21.98
C LEU A 390 -4.18 -20.13 -21.97
N LEU A 391 -3.56 -19.33 -21.11
CA LEU A 391 -2.11 -19.38 -20.88
C LEU A 391 -1.66 -20.72 -20.30
N GLY A 392 -2.49 -21.33 -19.45
CA GLY A 392 -2.29 -22.70 -18.96
C GLY A 392 -2.32 -23.74 -20.08
N ALA A 393 -3.21 -23.59 -21.06
CA ALA A 393 -3.28 -24.47 -22.24
C ALA A 393 -1.95 -24.53 -23.00
N GLU A 394 -1.29 -23.38 -23.19
CA GLU A 394 0.03 -23.27 -23.81
C GLU A 394 1.16 -23.91 -22.98
N ARG A 395 0.88 -24.27 -21.72
CA ARG A 395 1.79 -24.98 -20.81
C ARG A 395 1.48 -26.46 -20.65
N GLY A 396 0.59 -27.00 -21.50
CA GLY A 396 0.22 -28.41 -21.46
C GLY A 396 -0.88 -28.72 -20.45
N LEU A 397 -1.65 -27.72 -20.01
CA LEU A 397 -2.89 -27.97 -19.28
C LEU A 397 -3.80 -28.89 -20.12
N ALA A 398 -4.31 -29.95 -19.50
CA ALA A 398 -5.12 -30.94 -20.20
C ALA A 398 -6.34 -30.28 -20.88
N PRO A 399 -6.72 -30.67 -22.10
CA PRO A 399 -7.81 -29.98 -22.81
C PRO A 399 -9.15 -29.95 -22.07
N ILE A 400 -9.46 -30.99 -21.29
CA ILE A 400 -10.65 -31.00 -20.44
C ILE A 400 -10.59 -29.92 -19.35
N LEU A 401 -9.42 -29.66 -18.78
CA LEU A 401 -9.22 -28.61 -17.78
C LEU A 401 -9.32 -27.21 -18.41
N VAL A 402 -8.88 -27.05 -19.66
CA VAL A 402 -9.10 -25.81 -20.42
C VAL A 402 -10.59 -25.54 -20.58
N LEU A 403 -11.37 -26.55 -21.00
CA LEU A 403 -12.82 -26.43 -21.12
C LEU A 403 -13.50 -26.12 -19.79
N VAL A 404 -13.08 -26.79 -18.70
CA VAL A 404 -13.58 -26.53 -17.34
C VAL A 404 -13.23 -25.11 -16.88
N GLY A 405 -12.02 -24.62 -17.13
CA GLY A 405 -11.63 -23.26 -16.76
C GLY A 405 -12.38 -22.19 -17.53
N SER A 406 -12.58 -22.38 -18.85
CA SER A 406 -13.39 -21.48 -19.67
C SER A 406 -14.87 -21.48 -19.24
N ALA A 407 -15.44 -22.65 -18.96
CA ALA A 407 -16.80 -22.77 -18.44
C ALA A 407 -16.94 -22.11 -17.06
N ALA A 408 -15.98 -22.33 -16.16
CA ALA A 408 -15.99 -21.70 -14.84
C ALA A 408 -15.89 -20.17 -14.92
N ALA A 409 -15.07 -19.63 -15.82
CA ALA A 409 -15.00 -18.19 -16.05
C ALA A 409 -16.37 -17.62 -16.46
N LEU A 410 -17.06 -18.27 -17.41
CA LEU A 410 -18.40 -17.87 -17.82
C LEU A 410 -19.42 -17.99 -16.69
N LEU A 411 -19.38 -19.09 -15.94
CA LEU A 411 -20.26 -19.31 -14.78
C LEU A 411 -20.06 -18.23 -13.72
N VAL A 412 -18.81 -17.86 -13.44
CA VAL A 412 -18.46 -16.83 -12.45
C VAL A 412 -18.96 -15.46 -12.88
N TRP A 413 -18.83 -15.13 -14.17
CA TRP A 413 -19.38 -13.89 -14.72
C TRP A 413 -20.91 -13.84 -14.62
N ASP A 414 -21.58 -14.87 -15.12
CA ASP A 414 -23.05 -14.95 -15.18
C ASP A 414 -23.67 -14.96 -13.78
N ALA A 415 -23.21 -15.87 -12.91
CA ALA A 415 -23.69 -15.98 -11.54
C ALA A 415 -23.38 -14.72 -10.72
N GLY A 416 -22.23 -14.08 -10.93
CA GLY A 416 -21.86 -12.82 -10.29
C GLY A 416 -22.73 -11.64 -10.73
N ALA A 417 -23.00 -11.52 -12.04
CA ALA A 417 -23.90 -10.51 -12.59
C ALA A 417 -25.33 -10.69 -12.07
N HIS A 418 -25.81 -11.94 -12.04
CA HIS A 418 -27.13 -12.27 -11.48
C HIS A 418 -27.22 -11.94 -9.99
N ALA A 419 -26.21 -12.33 -9.19
CA ALA A 419 -26.13 -12.02 -7.76
C ALA A 419 -26.17 -10.51 -7.51
N SER A 420 -25.44 -9.74 -8.31
CA SER A 420 -25.39 -8.28 -8.20
C SER A 420 -26.74 -7.63 -8.55
N SER A 421 -27.41 -8.13 -9.58
CA SER A 421 -28.75 -7.66 -10.00
C SER A 421 -29.81 -7.93 -8.93
N ILE A 422 -29.85 -9.15 -8.37
CA ILE A 422 -30.77 -9.49 -7.27
C ILE A 422 -30.49 -8.65 -6.03
N GLY A 423 -29.22 -8.54 -5.64
CA GLY A 423 -28.81 -7.74 -4.48
C GLY A 423 -29.26 -6.28 -4.59
N GLN A 424 -29.19 -5.70 -5.78
CA GLN A 424 -29.71 -4.36 -6.04
C GLN A 424 -31.24 -4.27 -5.92
N GLN A 425 -31.96 -5.20 -6.54
CA GLN A 425 -33.42 -5.11 -6.68
C GLN A 425 -34.16 -5.48 -5.39
N LEU A 426 -33.64 -6.47 -4.65
CA LEU A 426 -34.32 -7.10 -3.53
C LEU A 426 -33.56 -6.95 -2.21
N GLY A 427 -32.29 -6.54 -2.26
CA GLY A 427 -31.38 -6.48 -1.11
C GLY A 427 -30.61 -7.78 -0.93
N ARG A 428 -29.43 -7.69 -0.30
CA ARG A 428 -28.51 -8.83 -0.08
C ARG A 428 -29.13 -10.02 0.66
N ASP A 429 -30.01 -9.74 1.62
CA ASP A 429 -30.61 -10.72 2.53
C ASP A 429 -32.03 -11.12 2.12
N ALA A 430 -32.43 -10.83 0.87
CA ALA A 430 -33.71 -11.27 0.34
C ALA A 430 -33.79 -12.81 0.27
N GLU A 431 -34.97 -13.36 0.53
CA GLU A 431 -35.22 -14.79 0.41
C GLU A 431 -35.38 -15.19 -1.07
N THR A 432 -34.26 -15.18 -1.81
CA THR A 432 -34.17 -15.45 -3.25
C THR A 432 -33.36 -16.71 -3.58
N THR A 433 -32.96 -17.44 -2.56
CA THR A 433 -32.10 -18.64 -2.62
C THR A 433 -32.55 -19.63 -3.68
N ASP A 434 -33.84 -19.96 -3.75
CA ASP A 434 -34.37 -20.93 -4.72
C ASP A 434 -34.20 -20.46 -6.17
N SER A 435 -34.51 -19.18 -6.45
CA SER A 435 -34.34 -18.59 -7.78
C SER A 435 -32.87 -18.49 -8.17
N GLU A 436 -32.01 -18.09 -7.22
CA GLU A 436 -30.56 -18.02 -7.41
C GLU A 436 -29.97 -19.39 -7.76
N PHE A 437 -30.35 -20.44 -7.02
CA PHE A 437 -29.87 -21.80 -7.29
C PHE A 437 -30.36 -22.35 -8.62
N VAL A 438 -31.62 -22.11 -9.00
CA VAL A 438 -32.15 -22.56 -10.29
C VAL A 438 -31.39 -21.92 -11.44
N HIS A 439 -31.13 -20.61 -11.36
CA HIS A 439 -30.37 -19.92 -12.40
C HIS A 439 -28.93 -20.47 -12.52
N VAL A 440 -28.19 -20.51 -11.41
CA VAL A 440 -26.78 -20.97 -11.44
C VAL A 440 -26.67 -22.44 -11.84
N THR A 441 -27.59 -23.30 -11.38
CA THR A 441 -27.62 -24.72 -11.76
C THR A 441 -27.97 -24.89 -13.24
N GLY A 442 -28.89 -24.07 -13.75
CA GLY A 442 -29.23 -24.02 -15.17
C GLY A 442 -28.01 -23.64 -16.02
N THR A 443 -27.32 -22.56 -15.66
CA THR A 443 -26.08 -22.13 -16.35
C THR A 443 -25.00 -23.21 -16.28
N ALA A 444 -24.78 -23.81 -15.11
CA ALA A 444 -23.83 -24.90 -14.94
C ALA A 444 -24.17 -26.14 -15.79
N ALA A 445 -25.45 -26.51 -15.89
CA ALA A 445 -25.91 -27.63 -16.71
C ALA A 445 -25.70 -27.36 -18.21
N VAL A 446 -26.00 -26.15 -18.68
CA VAL A 446 -25.73 -25.73 -20.07
C VAL A 446 -24.25 -25.81 -20.39
N LEU A 447 -23.39 -25.29 -19.51
CA LEU A 447 -21.94 -25.33 -19.68
C LEU A 447 -21.40 -26.77 -19.65
N ALA A 448 -21.87 -27.62 -18.74
CA ALA A 448 -21.52 -29.03 -18.71
C ALA A 448 -21.94 -29.75 -20.00
N GLY A 449 -23.14 -29.48 -20.51
CA GLY A 449 -23.62 -29.98 -21.80
C GLY A 449 -22.73 -29.53 -22.97
N ALA A 450 -22.27 -28.28 -22.97
CA ALA A 450 -21.34 -27.77 -23.97
C ALA A 450 -19.99 -28.49 -23.93
N ILE A 451 -19.43 -28.73 -22.73
CA ILE A 451 -18.20 -29.51 -22.56
C ILE A 451 -18.38 -30.93 -23.12
N LEU A 452 -19.47 -31.60 -22.74
CA LEU A 452 -19.78 -32.96 -23.21
C LEU A 452 -19.93 -33.00 -24.74
N LEU A 453 -20.59 -32.01 -25.33
CA LEU A 453 -20.75 -31.89 -26.78
C LEU A 453 -19.39 -31.72 -27.46
N VAL A 454 -18.51 -30.85 -26.95
CA VAL A 454 -17.17 -30.66 -27.49
C VAL A 454 -16.35 -31.94 -27.39
N LEU A 455 -16.41 -32.65 -26.26
CA LEU A 455 -15.74 -33.94 -26.08
C LEU A 455 -16.30 -35.00 -27.04
N PHE A 456 -17.61 -35.07 -27.21
CA PHE A 456 -18.27 -35.99 -28.14
C PHE A 456 -17.84 -35.72 -29.59
N VAL A 457 -17.85 -34.44 -30.00
CA VAL A 457 -17.38 -34.05 -31.34
C VAL A 457 -15.91 -34.44 -31.54
N ARG A 458 -15.06 -34.15 -30.57
CA ARG A 458 -13.62 -34.39 -30.65
C ARG A 458 -13.25 -35.87 -30.62
N TYR A 459 -13.88 -36.67 -29.78
CA TYR A 459 -13.46 -38.05 -29.53
C TYR A 459 -14.31 -39.10 -30.24
N VAL A 460 -15.54 -38.75 -30.67
CA VAL A 460 -16.47 -39.69 -31.29
C VAL A 460 -16.72 -39.35 -32.76
N LEU A 461 -17.07 -38.11 -33.08
CA LEU A 461 -17.45 -37.72 -34.46
C LEU A 461 -16.26 -37.46 -35.38
N ILE A 462 -15.21 -36.81 -34.86
CA ILE A 462 -14.02 -36.42 -35.61
C ILE A 462 -12.81 -37.07 -34.95
N PRO A 463 -12.56 -38.39 -35.13
CA PRO A 463 -11.40 -39.06 -34.59
C PRO A 463 -10.16 -38.66 -35.40
N VAL A 464 -9.76 -37.39 -35.31
CA VAL A 464 -8.51 -36.91 -35.90
C VAL A 464 -7.43 -37.14 -34.87
N ALA A 465 -6.50 -38.04 -35.20
CA ALA A 465 -5.22 -38.16 -34.53
C ALA A 465 -4.44 -36.84 -34.73
N VAL A 466 -4.70 -35.85 -33.88
CA VAL A 466 -3.85 -34.65 -33.82
C VAL A 466 -2.55 -35.06 -33.13
N PRO A 467 -1.37 -34.90 -33.76
CA PRO A 467 -0.10 -35.21 -33.14
C PRO A 467 0.02 -34.48 -31.80
N THR A 468 0.22 -35.24 -30.73
CA THR A 468 0.25 -34.75 -29.34
C THR A 468 1.55 -34.02 -28.99
N THR A 469 2.33 -33.56 -29.97
CA THR A 469 3.68 -33.04 -29.75
C THR A 469 3.99 -31.87 -30.67
N SER A 470 3.57 -30.68 -30.28
CA SER A 470 4.40 -29.48 -30.48
C SER A 470 4.11 -28.48 -29.36
N ALA A 471 5.04 -28.38 -28.42
CA ALA A 471 5.04 -27.40 -27.33
C ALA A 471 5.38 -25.99 -27.85
N GLY A 472 4.58 -25.47 -28.78
CA GLY A 472 4.68 -24.13 -29.30
C GLY A 472 3.34 -23.67 -29.87
N LEU A 473 3.13 -22.35 -29.91
CA LEU A 473 1.97 -21.67 -30.51
C LEU A 473 1.66 -22.25 -31.88
N SER A 474 0.78 -23.24 -31.91
CA SER A 474 0.31 -23.83 -33.15
C SER A 474 -0.57 -22.79 -33.85
N PHE A 475 -0.38 -22.63 -35.16
CA PHE A 475 -1.27 -21.82 -36.00
C PHE A 475 -2.75 -22.21 -35.79
N SER A 476 -3.04 -23.47 -35.44
CA SER A 476 -4.39 -23.94 -35.11
C SER A 476 -4.95 -23.31 -33.85
N SER A 477 -4.13 -23.07 -32.82
CA SER A 477 -4.57 -22.45 -31.55
C SER A 477 -4.90 -20.97 -31.76
N VAL A 478 -4.07 -20.28 -32.54
CA VAL A 478 -4.30 -18.88 -32.93
C VAL A 478 -5.54 -18.76 -33.81
N LEU A 479 -5.74 -19.68 -34.75
CA LEU A 479 -6.92 -19.72 -35.61
C LEU A 479 -8.19 -20.04 -34.81
N ALA A 480 -8.14 -21.01 -33.89
CA ALA A 480 -9.26 -21.34 -33.03
C ALA A 480 -9.65 -20.16 -32.12
N LEU A 481 -8.66 -19.48 -31.54
CA LEU A 481 -8.89 -18.27 -30.75
C LEU A 481 -9.49 -17.15 -31.63
N GLY A 482 -8.96 -16.95 -32.84
CA GLY A 482 -9.49 -15.99 -33.80
C GLY A 482 -10.94 -16.28 -34.19
N LEU A 483 -11.29 -17.55 -34.40
CA LEU A 483 -12.67 -17.98 -34.71
C LEU A 483 -13.60 -17.81 -33.50
N VAL A 484 -13.13 -18.07 -32.28
CA VAL A 484 -13.91 -17.82 -31.06
C VAL A 484 -14.15 -16.32 -30.86
N LEU A 485 -13.12 -15.48 -31.01
CA LEU A 485 -13.27 -14.03 -30.94
C LEU A 485 -14.20 -13.50 -32.04
N LEU A 486 -14.11 -14.04 -33.25
CA LEU A 486 -15.01 -13.70 -34.35
C LEU A 486 -16.46 -14.12 -34.04
N ALA A 487 -16.67 -15.30 -33.46
CA ALA A 487 -18.00 -15.77 -33.07
C ALA A 487 -18.59 -14.89 -31.96
N ILE A 488 -17.79 -14.50 -30.97
CA ILE A 488 -18.19 -13.57 -29.90
C ILE A 488 -18.54 -12.21 -30.48
N ALA A 489 -17.71 -11.66 -31.38
CA ALA A 489 -17.96 -10.37 -32.03
C ALA A 489 -19.25 -10.40 -32.89
N ALA A 490 -19.45 -11.49 -33.65
CA ALA A 490 -20.66 -11.68 -34.45
C ALA A 490 -21.92 -11.81 -33.58
N PHE A 491 -21.83 -12.50 -32.45
CA PHE A 491 -22.93 -12.64 -31.50
C PHE A 491 -23.26 -11.32 -30.80
N ALA A 492 -22.25 -10.56 -30.38
CA ALA A 492 -22.41 -9.22 -29.81
C ALA A 492 -23.04 -8.24 -30.81
N LEU A 493 -22.61 -8.27 -32.07
CA LEU A 493 -23.22 -7.50 -33.16
C LEU A 493 -24.69 -7.88 -33.37
N ALA A 494 -25.02 -9.17 -33.33
CA ALA A 494 -26.39 -9.64 -33.49
C ALA A 494 -27.31 -9.19 -32.34
N LEU A 495 -26.79 -9.12 -31.10
CA LEU A 495 -27.53 -8.60 -29.95
C LEU A 495 -27.79 -7.10 -30.06
N ASN A 496 -26.75 -6.30 -30.38
CA ASN A 496 -26.92 -4.85 -30.57
C ASN A 496 -27.86 -4.52 -31.73
N ALA A 497 -27.82 -5.30 -32.82
CA ALA A 497 -28.74 -5.13 -33.95
C ALA A 497 -30.20 -5.47 -33.59
N HIS A 498 -30.45 -6.20 -32.50
CA HIS A 498 -31.80 -6.52 -32.02
C HIS A 498 -32.36 -5.45 -31.08
N GLU A 499 -31.51 -4.72 -30.35
CA GLU A 499 -31.94 -3.56 -29.55
C GLU A 499 -32.37 -2.36 -30.42
N GLU A 500 -31.90 -2.28 -31.67
CA GLU A 500 -32.29 -1.26 -32.67
C GLU A 500 -33.51 -1.65 -33.56
N GLY A 501 -34.41 -2.51 -33.07
CA GLY A 501 -35.65 -2.89 -33.79
C GLY A 501 -36.57 -1.71 -34.15
N PRO A 502 -37.34 -1.81 -35.24
CA PRO A 502 -37.45 -0.80 -36.30
C PRO A 502 -38.23 0.46 -35.93
N HIS A 503 -37.68 1.63 -36.29
CA HIS A 503 -38.47 2.85 -36.45
C HIS A 503 -39.64 2.58 -37.40
N THR A 504 -40.85 2.53 -36.86
CA THR A 504 -42.08 2.47 -37.64
C THR A 504 -42.14 3.73 -38.51
N SER A 505 -41.77 3.58 -39.77
CA SER A 505 -42.06 4.52 -40.85
C SER A 505 -43.57 4.54 -41.09
N GLY A 506 -44.28 5.24 -40.23
CA GLY A 506 -45.71 5.49 -40.28
C GLY A 506 -46.01 6.98 -40.26
N ASP A 507 -45.21 7.79 -40.95
CA ASP A 507 -45.49 9.22 -41.11
C ASP A 507 -45.09 9.68 -42.52
N ARG A 508 -45.75 9.08 -43.51
CA ARG A 508 -45.68 9.51 -44.93
C ARG A 508 -46.92 9.08 -45.71
N SER A 509 -48.07 9.58 -45.30
CA SER A 509 -49.23 9.69 -46.20
C SER A 509 -50.10 10.86 -45.78
N GLY A 510 -49.77 12.06 -46.27
CA GLY A 510 -50.56 13.24 -45.96
C GLY A 510 -50.08 14.53 -46.61
N SER A 511 -49.50 14.50 -47.82
CA SER A 511 -49.36 15.72 -48.61
C SER A 511 -49.44 15.44 -50.11
N ARG A 512 -50.63 15.61 -50.71
CA ARG A 512 -50.81 16.38 -51.95
C ARG A 512 -52.28 16.44 -52.40
N GLY A 513 -52.69 17.65 -52.75
CA GLY A 513 -54.01 18.02 -53.31
C GLY A 513 -54.80 18.76 -52.23
N GLU A 514 -55.05 20.07 -52.28
CA GLU A 514 -55.15 20.98 -53.40
C GLU A 514 -54.77 22.40 -52.97
N ARG A 515 -54.34 23.17 -53.95
CA ARG A 515 -53.97 24.57 -53.85
C ARG A 515 -55.20 25.40 -54.22
N THR A 516 -55.35 26.54 -53.55
CA THR A 516 -55.86 27.86 -54.00
C THR A 516 -57.14 28.39 -53.37
N ALA A 517 -56.93 29.53 -52.71
CA ALA A 517 -57.63 30.81 -52.88
C ALA A 517 -59.01 31.03 -52.24
N ASP A 518 -59.06 32.24 -51.67
CA ASP A 518 -60.17 33.16 -51.47
C ASP A 518 -60.87 33.26 -50.10
N ASP A 519 -60.80 34.53 -49.67
CA ASP A 519 -61.82 35.36 -49.05
C ASP A 519 -62.18 35.24 -47.55
N SER A 520 -61.84 36.35 -46.87
CA SER A 520 -62.65 37.13 -45.93
C SER A 520 -63.81 36.44 -45.19
N ASP A 521 -63.72 36.43 -43.86
CA ASP A 521 -64.35 37.42 -42.97
C ASP A 521 -63.77 37.35 -41.55
#